data_AF-A0A7W1DA07-F1
#
_entry.id   AF-A0A7W1DA07-F1
#
_cell.length_a   1.000
_cell.length_b   1.000
_cell.length_c   1.000
_cell.angle_alpha   90.00
_cell.angle_beta   90.00
_cell.angle_gamma   90.00
#
_symmetry.space_group_name_H-M   'P 1'
#
loop_
_entity.id
_entity.type
_entity.pdbx_description
1 polymer ?
#
loop_
_entity_poly.entity_id
_entity_poly.type
_entity_poly.pdbx_seq_one_letter_code
_entity_poly.pdbx_strand_id
1 'polypeptide(L)'
;MAQQIIKEERSLGDLFSELANETGTLVRQEVALAQVEMTQKATKVGKNVGYLIVGGSVAFAAFQAFIAALIIGLSYMIPAWTAALLVGIIVAIAAVILIMSALNALKNTELAPRQTVETIKEDAKWLKDQVS
;
A
#
# COMPACT_ATOMS: atom_id res chain seq x y z
N MET A 1 10.35 6.59 71.82
CA MET A 1 9.64 7.19 70.66
C MET A 1 9.24 6.05 69.75
N ALA A 2 8.00 5.58 69.83
CA ALA A 2 7.48 4.52 68.97
C ALA A 2 6.92 5.16 67.70
N GLN A 3 7.61 5.04 66.57
CA GLN A 3 7.08 5.44 65.27
C GLN A 3 6.15 4.32 64.80
N GLN A 4 4.85 4.62 64.76
CA GLN A 4 3.83 3.75 64.20
C GLN A 4 4.09 3.56 62.70
N ILE A 5 4.49 2.35 62.31
CA ILE A 5 4.41 1.86 60.95
C ILE A 5 2.91 1.63 60.68
N ILE A 6 2.21 2.66 60.19
CA ILE A 6 0.90 2.44 59.57
C ILE A 6 1.21 1.78 58.23
N LYS A 7 1.17 0.45 58.22
CA LYS A 7 1.10 -0.32 56.99
C LYS A 7 -0.32 -0.16 56.49
N GLU A 8 -0.57 0.86 55.66
CA GLU A 8 -1.83 0.98 54.94
C GLU A 8 -2.02 -0.33 54.14
N GLU A 9 -2.95 -1.16 54.58
CA GLU A 9 -3.39 -2.31 53.81
C GLU A 9 -4.00 -1.77 52.52
N ARG A 10 -3.29 -2.00 51.42
CA ARG A 10 -3.69 -1.53 50.08
C ARG A 10 -5.12 -1.97 49.82
N SER A 11 -5.99 -1.01 49.51
CA SER A 11 -7.39 -1.28 49.21
C SER A 11 -7.50 -2.01 47.87
N LEU A 12 -8.52 -2.86 47.71
CA LEU A 12 -8.91 -3.42 46.40
C LEU A 12 -9.16 -2.31 45.35
N GLY A 13 -9.60 -1.13 45.80
CA GLY A 13 -9.75 0.05 44.95
C GLY A 13 -8.42 0.59 44.41
N ASP A 14 -7.34 0.51 45.19
CA ASP A 14 -6.01 0.99 44.78
C ASP A 14 -5.41 0.08 43.71
N LEU A 15 -5.61 -1.24 43.82
CA LEU A 15 -5.18 -2.22 42.83
C LEU A 15 -5.93 -2.06 41.50
N PHE A 16 -7.23 -1.78 41.55
CA PHE A 16 -8.03 -1.52 40.35
C PHE A 16 -7.63 -0.21 39.67
N SER A 17 -7.34 0.83 40.46
CA SER A 17 -6.85 2.11 39.95
C SER A 17 -5.47 1.98 39.28
N GLU A 18 -4.56 1.21 39.88
CA GLU A 18 -3.24 0.93 39.31
C GLU A 18 -3.34 0.13 38.01
N LEU A 19 -4.14 -0.93 37.97
CA LEU A 19 -4.36 -1.72 36.75
C LEU A 19 -4.97 -0.88 35.62
N ALA A 20 -5.93 0.00 35.94
CA ALA A 20 -6.52 0.91 34.96
C ALA A 20 -5.48 1.91 34.40
N ASN A 21 -4.60 2.41 35.25
CA ASN A 21 -3.50 3.29 34.84
C ASN A 21 -2.44 2.57 34.00
N GLU A 22 -2.05 1.35 34.38
CA GLU A 22 -1.12 0.52 33.60
C GLU A 22 -1.69 0.15 32.24
N THR A 23 -2.97 -0.25 32.19
CA THR A 23 -3.67 -0.55 30.93
C THR A 23 -3.75 0.70 30.05
N GLY A 24 -4.08 1.86 30.63
CA GLY A 24 -4.08 3.14 29.90
C GLY A 24 -2.68 3.52 29.37
N THR A 25 -1.63 3.18 30.12
CA THR A 25 -0.24 3.38 29.71
C THR A 25 0.14 2.47 28.54
N LEU A 26 -0.23 1.19 28.61
CA LEU A 26 0.01 0.21 27.54
C LEU A 26 -0.70 0.61 26.24
N VAL A 27 -1.97 1.02 26.32
CA VAL A 27 -2.72 1.49 25.14
C VAL A 27 -2.04 2.70 24.50
N ARG A 28 -1.57 3.67 25.30
CA ARG A 28 -0.82 4.83 24.77
C ARG A 28 0.49 4.42 24.09
N GLN A 29 1.20 3.44 24.65
CA GLN A 29 2.43 2.90 24.06
C GLN A 29 2.15 2.19 22.74
N GLU A 30 1.09 1.38 22.66
CA GLU A 30 0.72 0.66 21.43
C GLU A 30 0.32 1.63 20.32
N VAL A 31 -0.44 2.69 20.66
CA VAL A 31 -0.76 3.77 19.70
C VAL A 31 0.51 4.48 19.22
N ALA A 32 1.44 4.79 20.13
CA ALA A 32 2.71 5.42 19.77
C ALA A 32 3.57 4.51 18.88
N LEU A 33 3.62 3.21 19.17
CA LEU A 33 4.34 2.22 18.37
C LEU A 33 3.72 2.08 16.97
N ALA A 34 2.40 1.93 16.90
CA ALA A 34 1.67 1.87 15.64
C ALA A 34 1.89 3.13 14.79
N GLN A 35 1.92 4.32 15.41
CA GLN A 35 2.22 5.57 14.73
C GLN A 35 3.63 5.57 14.13
N VAL A 36 4.63 5.10 14.88
CA VAL A 36 6.02 4.98 14.39
C VAL A 36 6.10 4.00 13.23
N GLU A 37 5.50 2.81 13.36
CA GLU A 37 5.56 1.78 12.32
C GLU A 37 4.83 2.23 11.04
N MET A 38 3.65 2.85 11.17
CA MET A 38 2.93 3.45 10.05
C MET A 38 3.76 4.52 9.36
N THR A 39 4.41 5.40 10.11
CA THR A 39 5.26 6.47 9.55
C THR A 39 6.47 5.90 8.81
N GLN A 40 7.12 4.87 9.35
CA GLN A 40 8.24 4.19 8.69
C GLN A 40 7.80 3.49 7.41
N LYS A 41 6.68 2.76 7.44
CA LYS A 41 6.06 2.13 6.26
C LYS A 41 5.70 3.17 5.20
N ALA A 42 5.01 4.24 5.59
CA ALA A 42 4.61 5.34 4.71
C ALA A 42 5.84 6.02 4.07
N THR A 43 6.89 6.28 4.85
CA THR A 43 8.14 6.89 4.33
C THR A 43 8.84 5.98 3.33
N LYS A 44 8.93 4.67 3.63
CA LYS A 44 9.56 3.69 2.74
C LYS A 44 8.79 3.53 1.43
N VAL A 45 7.46 3.42 1.50
CA VAL A 45 6.59 3.37 0.31
C VAL A 45 6.67 4.69 -0.46
N GLY A 46 6.60 5.83 0.23
CA GLY A 46 6.65 7.16 -0.36
C GLY A 46 7.95 7.43 -1.13
N LYS A 47 9.10 7.03 -0.58
CA LYS A 47 10.39 7.14 -1.28
C LYS A 47 10.41 6.32 -2.58
N ASN A 48 9.91 5.09 -2.54
CA ASN A 48 9.85 4.21 -3.71
C ASN A 48 8.90 4.75 -4.79
N VAL A 49 7.74 5.26 -4.38
CA VAL A 49 6.79 5.93 -5.28
C VAL A 49 7.41 7.18 -5.89
N GLY A 50 8.17 7.96 -5.11
CA GLY A 50 8.90 9.14 -5.60
C GLY A 50 9.88 8.79 -6.73
N TYR A 51 10.70 7.75 -6.56
CA TYR A 51 11.58 7.28 -7.63
C TYR A 51 10.83 6.76 -8.84
N LEU A 52 9.70 6.08 -8.65
CA LEU A 52 8.88 5.58 -9.75
C LEU A 52 8.31 6.72 -10.60
N ILE A 53 7.85 7.81 -9.97
CA ILE A 53 7.33 8.99 -10.67
C ILE A 53 8.43 9.68 -11.48
N VAL A 54 9.58 9.96 -10.85
CA VAL A 54 10.70 10.65 -11.51
C VAL A 54 11.30 9.78 -12.61
N GLY A 55 11.66 8.54 -12.27
CA GLY A 55 12.21 7.58 -13.23
C GLY A 55 11.24 7.28 -14.37
N GLY A 56 9.95 7.12 -14.07
CA GLY A 56 8.90 6.92 -15.06
C GLY A 56 8.77 8.11 -16.01
N SER A 57 8.87 9.34 -15.49
CA SER A 57 8.80 10.56 -16.30
C SER A 57 10.02 10.71 -17.21
N VAL A 58 11.23 10.40 -16.71
CA VAL A 58 12.46 10.38 -17.52
C VAL A 58 12.39 9.30 -18.59
N ALA A 59 11.95 8.09 -18.25
CA ALA A 59 11.76 7.00 -19.21
C ALA A 59 10.72 7.35 -20.28
N PHE A 60 9.62 8.01 -19.90
CA PHE A 60 8.60 8.50 -20.83
C PHE A 60 9.17 9.55 -21.80
N ALA A 61 9.96 10.51 -21.30
CA ALA A 61 10.62 11.50 -22.15
C ALA A 61 11.61 10.86 -23.13
N ALA A 62 12.41 9.90 -22.67
CA ALA A 62 13.31 9.13 -23.53
C ALA A 62 12.55 8.34 -24.61
N PHE A 63 11.43 7.73 -24.24
CA PHE A 63 10.57 7.02 -25.19
C PHE A 63 10.00 7.96 -26.27
N GLN A 64 9.55 9.16 -25.91
CA GLN A 64 9.13 10.18 -26.88
C GLN A 64 10.27 10.60 -27.82
N ALA A 65 11.49 10.77 -27.29
CA ALA A 65 12.66 11.08 -28.10
C ALA A 65 12.97 9.96 -29.12
N PHE A 66 12.82 8.68 -28.74
CA PHE A 66 12.97 7.57 -29.67
C PHE A 66 11.87 7.53 -30.74
N ILE A 67 10.62 7.80 -30.38
CA ILE A 67 9.53 7.92 -31.37
C ILE A 67 9.87 9.03 -32.37
N ALA A 68 10.29 10.20 -31.90
CA ALA A 68 10.68 11.31 -32.77
C ALA A 68 11.86 10.92 -33.68
N ALA A 69 12.87 10.24 -33.15
CA ALA A 69 14.01 9.75 -33.94
C ALA A 69 13.58 8.76 -35.02
N LEU A 70 12.66 7.83 -34.72
CA LEU A 70 12.11 6.90 -35.71
C LEU A 70 11.34 7.63 -36.82
N ILE A 71 10.50 8.60 -36.45
CA ILE A 71 9.74 9.40 -37.42
C ILE A 71 10.68 10.20 -38.33
N ILE A 72 11.68 10.88 -37.75
CA ILE A 72 12.67 11.65 -38.51
C ILE A 72 13.53 10.73 -39.38
N GLY A 73 13.97 9.58 -38.87
CA GLY A 73 14.74 8.62 -39.64
C GLY A 73 13.95 8.11 -40.85
N LEU A 74 12.67 7.78 -40.65
CA LEU A 74 11.81 7.28 -41.71
C LEU A 74 11.37 8.40 -42.69
N SER A 75 11.33 9.65 -42.25
CA SER A 75 10.96 10.78 -43.11
C SER A 75 11.97 11.07 -44.23
N TYR A 76 13.19 10.54 -44.14
CA TYR A 76 14.15 10.57 -45.25
C TYR A 76 13.78 9.62 -46.40
N MET A 77 12.91 8.64 -46.15
CA MET A 77 12.51 7.63 -47.14
C MET A 77 11.08 7.87 -47.67
N ILE A 78 10.19 8.45 -46.84
CA ILE A 78 8.78 8.71 -47.16
C ILE A 78 8.33 10.07 -46.60
N PRO A 79 7.20 10.66 -47.06
CA PRO A 79 6.71 11.93 -46.52
C PRO A 79 6.59 11.93 -44.99
N ALA A 80 6.98 13.02 -44.33
CA ALA A 80 7.03 13.09 -42.87
C ALA A 80 5.70 12.74 -42.17
N TRP A 81 4.58 13.11 -42.79
CA TRP A 81 3.25 12.79 -42.26
C TRP A 81 2.92 11.29 -42.32
N THR A 82 3.36 10.57 -43.37
CA THR A 82 3.15 9.12 -43.45
C THR A 82 4.05 8.37 -42.49
N ALA A 83 5.30 8.82 -42.31
CA ALA A 83 6.21 8.30 -41.30
C ALA A 83 5.62 8.42 -39.89
N ALA A 84 5.09 9.61 -39.55
CA ALA A 84 4.44 9.86 -38.27
C ALA A 84 3.21 8.96 -38.04
N LEU A 85 2.35 8.80 -39.05
CA LEU A 85 1.19 7.90 -38.96
C LEU A 85 1.59 6.44 -38.77
N LEU A 86 2.58 5.96 -39.52
CA LEU A 86 3.01 4.56 -39.46
C LEU A 86 3.60 4.23 -38.09
N VAL A 87 4.53 5.05 -37.59
CA VAL A 87 5.11 4.87 -36.24
C VAL A 87 4.02 5.01 -35.18
N GLY A 88 3.12 5.99 -35.33
CA GLY A 88 2.01 6.21 -34.41
C GLY A 88 1.08 5.00 -34.29
N ILE A 89 0.72 4.36 -35.42
CA ILE A 89 -0.10 3.14 -35.42
C ILE A 89 0.61 1.99 -34.70
N ILE A 90 1.90 1.79 -34.96
CA ILE A 90 2.68 0.73 -34.29
C ILE A 90 2.70 0.94 -32.77
N VAL A 91 2.97 2.17 -32.33
CA VAL A 91 2.98 2.52 -30.89
C VAL A 91 1.59 2.37 -30.28
N ALA A 92 0.53 2.75 -31.01
CA ALA A 92 -0.85 2.60 -30.54
C ALA A 92 -1.24 1.12 -30.33
N ILE A 93 -0.85 0.24 -31.25
CA ILE A 93 -1.07 -1.20 -31.10
C ILE A 93 -0.33 -1.74 -29.87
N ALA A 94 0.94 -1.37 -29.71
CA ALA A 94 1.71 -1.77 -28.53
C ALA A 94 1.07 -1.28 -27.22
N ALA A 95 0.56 -0.04 -27.20
CA ALA A 95 -0.15 0.51 -26.05
C ALA A 95 -1.42 -0.28 -25.71
N VAL A 96 -2.24 -0.62 -26.71
CA VAL A 96 -3.45 -1.44 -26.50
C VAL A 96 -3.10 -2.80 -25.91
N ILE A 97 -2.07 -3.48 -26.43
CA ILE A 97 -1.62 -4.78 -25.90
C ILE A 97 -1.20 -4.64 -24.43
N LEU A 98 -0.36 -3.65 -24.10
CA LEU A 98 0.09 -3.42 -22.74
C LEU A 98 -1.07 -3.11 -21.78
N ILE A 99 -2.03 -2.30 -22.20
CA ILE A 99 -3.24 -1.99 -21.41
C ILE A 99 -4.04 -3.27 -21.16
N MET A 100 -4.26 -4.08 -22.19
CA MET A 100 -4.99 -5.35 -22.05
C MET A 100 -4.25 -6.31 -21.11
N SER A 101 -2.92 -6.42 -21.22
CA SER A 101 -2.10 -7.23 -20.32
C SER A 101 -2.19 -6.75 -18.87
N ALA A 102 -2.11 -5.44 -18.64
CA ALA A 102 -2.25 -4.86 -17.30
C ALA A 102 -3.64 -5.11 -16.71
N LEU A 103 -4.71 -4.90 -17.48
CA LEU A 103 -6.08 -5.18 -17.07
C LEU A 103 -6.29 -6.66 -16.74
N ASN A 104 -5.70 -7.57 -17.53
CA ASN A 104 -5.78 -9.00 -17.28
C ASN A 104 -4.99 -9.40 -16.01
N ALA A 105 -3.81 -8.83 -15.79
CA ALA A 105 -3.05 -9.05 -14.57
C ALA A 105 -3.83 -8.60 -13.33
N LEU A 106 -4.47 -7.42 -13.37
CA LEU A 106 -5.29 -6.91 -12.29
C LEU A 106 -6.53 -7.79 -12.02
N LYS A 107 -7.18 -8.31 -13.06
CA LYS A 107 -8.32 -9.24 -12.92
C LYS A 107 -7.93 -10.56 -12.28
N ASN A 108 -6.72 -11.06 -12.57
CA ASN A 108 -6.22 -12.35 -12.07
C ASN A 108 -5.53 -12.23 -10.71
N THR A 109 -5.35 -11.03 -10.19
CA THR A 109 -4.83 -10.80 -8.85
C THR A 109 -6.02 -10.82 -7.88
N GLU A 110 -6.17 -11.90 -7.12
CA GLU A 110 -7.12 -11.91 -6.00
C GLU A 110 -6.62 -10.95 -4.92
N LEU A 111 -7.14 -9.73 -4.94
CA LEU A 111 -6.80 -8.67 -3.99
C LEU A 111 -7.35 -8.96 -2.58
N ALA A 112 -8.18 -9.97 -2.41
CA ALA A 112 -8.68 -10.42 -1.12
C ALA A 112 -7.76 -11.53 -0.57
N PRO A 113 -7.19 -11.38 0.65
CA PRO A 113 -6.44 -12.47 1.27
C PRO A 113 -7.39 -13.64 1.51
N ARG A 114 -7.20 -14.74 0.77
CA ARG A 114 -8.08 -15.93 0.86
C ARG A 114 -8.25 -16.41 2.30
N GLN A 115 -7.15 -16.43 3.06
CA GLN A 115 -7.15 -16.86 4.45
C GLN A 115 -8.04 -15.99 5.32
N THR A 116 -7.99 -14.66 5.18
CA THR A 116 -8.83 -13.74 5.96
C THR A 116 -10.32 -13.90 5.64
N VAL A 117 -10.67 -14.16 4.38
CA VAL A 117 -12.07 -14.41 3.99
C VAL A 117 -12.57 -15.76 4.51
N GLU A 118 -11.69 -16.76 4.56
CA GLU A 118 -12.02 -18.10 5.06
C GLU A 118 -12.22 -18.08 6.58
N THR A 119 -11.34 -17.41 7.33
CA THR A 119 -11.48 -17.24 8.79
C THR A 119 -12.75 -16.47 9.16
N ILE A 120 -13.07 -15.39 8.43
CA ILE A 120 -14.33 -14.64 8.67
C ILE A 120 -15.57 -15.49 8.36
N LYS A 121 -15.51 -16.39 7.37
CA LYS A 121 -16.61 -17.32 7.08
C LYS A 121 -16.77 -18.38 8.16
N GLU A 122 -15.67 -18.91 8.69
CA GLU A 122 -15.69 -19.84 9.82
C GLU A 122 -16.27 -19.17 11.07
N ASP A 123 -15.83 -17.96 11.39
CA ASP A 123 -16.33 -17.18 12.53
C ASP A 123 -17.83 -16.88 12.40
N ALA A 124 -18.28 -16.48 11.20
CA ALA A 124 -19.70 -16.24 10.93
C ALA A 124 -20.54 -17.52 11.03
N LYS A 125 -19.98 -18.67 10.64
CA LYS A 125 -20.65 -19.97 10.75
C LYS A 125 -20.76 -20.41 12.21
N TRP A 126 -19.69 -20.27 12.99
CA TRP A 126 -19.69 -20.60 14.41
C TRP A 126 -20.69 -19.75 15.20
N LEU A 127 -20.78 -18.45 14.91
CA LEU A 127 -21.79 -17.56 15.50
C LEU A 127 -23.22 -17.96 15.14
N LYS A 128 -23.46 -18.40 13.90
CA LYS A 128 -24.78 -18.85 13.46
C LYS A 128 -25.20 -20.16 14.14
N ASP A 129 -24.26 -21.08 14.34
CA ASP A 129 -24.50 -22.37 14.99
C ASP A 129 -24.74 -22.24 16.51
N GLN A 130 -24.29 -21.14 17.13
CA GLN A 130 -24.47 -20.91 18.57
C GLN A 130 -25.75 -20.12 18.92
N VAL A 131 -26.34 -19.43 17.94
CA VAL A 131 -27.59 -18.67 18.10
C VAL A 131 -28.81 -19.46 17.61
N SER A 132 -28.60 -20.56 16.88
CA SER A 132 -29.62 -21.56 16.51
C SER A 132 -29.73 -22.68 17.54
#